data_AF-A0A2S7P474-F1
#
_entry.id   AF-A0A2S7P474-F1
#
_cell.length_a   1.000
_cell.length_b   1.000
_cell.length_c   1.000
_cell.angle_alpha   90.00
_cell.angle_beta   90.00
_cell.angle_gamma   90.00
#
_symmetry.space_group_name_H-M   'P 1'
#
loop_
_entity.id
_entity.type
_entity.pdbx_description
1 polymer ?
#
loop_
_entity_poly.entity_id
_entity_poly.type
_entity_poly.pdbx_seq_one_letter_code
_entity_poly.pdbx_strand_id
1 'polypeptide(L)'
;MATTISVPTPKTPTRRELSRDDRLRIQTLYFDANWDRTKICLQTNFTYDQINYALTHRLTPQKQKTGRHVVLNTPQRKRLIEWVTASPENRETQWCAIPGILGWDCGEKAIRTAFKKEGFRRLLEVHSMRDRCIAVIEAKGYSTKY
;
A
#
# COMPACT_ATOMS: atom_id res chain seq x y z
N MET A 1 -16.26 -26.71 36.81
CA MET A 1 -16.32 -25.69 35.76
C MET A 1 -15.36 -24.57 36.14
N ALA A 2 -14.10 -24.63 35.70
CA ALA A 2 -13.10 -23.61 36.05
C ALA A 2 -13.16 -22.47 35.02
N THR A 3 -13.47 -21.26 35.49
CA THR A 3 -13.48 -20.05 34.68
C THR A 3 -12.04 -19.53 34.55
N THR A 4 -11.48 -19.61 33.34
CA THR A 4 -10.16 -19.05 33.03
C THR A 4 -10.26 -17.53 32.89
N ILE A 5 -9.74 -16.81 33.89
CA ILE A 5 -9.61 -15.34 33.83
C ILE A 5 -8.36 -15.01 33.00
N SER A 6 -8.56 -14.43 31.81
CA SER A 6 -7.50 -13.93 30.95
C SER A 6 -7.17 -12.49 31.32
N VAL A 7 -6.02 -12.25 31.97
CA VAL A 7 -5.52 -10.90 32.23
C VAL A 7 -4.76 -10.40 30.99
N PRO A 8 -5.18 -9.29 30.35
CA PRO A 8 -4.47 -8.75 29.21
C PRO A 8 -3.12 -8.17 29.64
N THR A 9 -2.02 -8.66 29.05
CA THR A 9 -0.70 -8.06 29.23
C THR A 9 -0.69 -6.64 28.68
N PRO A 10 -0.28 -5.62 29.46
CA PRO A 10 -0.20 -4.25 28.97
C PRO A 10 0.84 -4.17 27.86
N LYS A 11 0.48 -3.50 26.76
CA LYS A 11 1.42 -3.26 25.65
C LYS A 11 2.59 -2.45 26.18
N THR A 12 3.81 -2.93 25.95
CA THR A 12 5.03 -2.19 26.28
C THR A 12 4.96 -0.81 25.63
N PRO A 13 5.09 0.29 26.40
CA PRO A 13 5.01 1.62 25.83
C PRO A 13 6.12 1.79 24.78
N THR A 14 5.72 2.08 23.54
CA THR A 14 6.65 2.39 22.47
C THR A 14 7.35 3.70 22.80
N ARG A 15 8.67 3.76 22.58
CA ARG A 15 9.45 4.98 22.82
C ARG A 15 8.87 6.12 21.96
N ARG A 16 8.75 7.32 22.55
CA ARG A 16 8.28 8.52 21.83
C ARG A 16 9.21 8.79 20.65
N GLU A 17 8.65 8.87 19.45
CA GLU A 17 9.38 9.29 18.26
C GLU A 17 9.70 10.79 18.31
N LEU A 18 10.89 11.16 17.84
CA LEU A 18 11.28 12.57 17.71
C LEU A 18 10.45 13.24 16.62
N SER A 19 9.80 14.35 16.96
CA SER A 19 9.16 15.22 15.98
C SER A 19 10.21 15.99 15.16
N ARG A 20 9.77 16.70 14.12
CA ARG A 20 10.63 17.61 13.36
C ARG A 20 11.23 18.68 14.28
N ASP A 21 10.41 19.27 15.14
CA ASP A 21 10.83 20.40 15.97
C ASP A 21 11.77 19.94 17.09
N ASP A 22 11.58 18.72 17.61
CA ASP A 22 12.52 18.11 18.55
C ASP A 22 13.90 17.91 17.90
N ARG A 23 13.94 17.42 16.64
CA ARG A 23 15.20 17.30 15.88
C ARG A 23 15.84 18.66 15.62
N LEU A 24 15.05 19.69 15.28
CA LEU A 24 15.57 21.04 15.06
C LEU A 24 16.20 21.59 16.34
N ARG A 25 15.50 21.45 17.48
CA ARG A 25 15.97 21.88 18.79
C ARG A 25 17.30 21.20 19.15
N ILE A 26 17.42 19.90 18.93
CA ILE A 26 18.67 19.16 19.17
C ILE A 26 19.82 19.71 18.30
N GLN A 27 19.56 19.94 17.01
CA GLN A 27 20.57 20.49 16.10
C GLN A 27 21.00 21.90 16.50
N THR A 28 20.06 22.79 16.84
CA THR A 28 20.37 24.14 17.33
C THR A 28 21.19 24.10 18.62
N LEU A 29 20.83 23.25 19.58
CA LEU A 29 21.61 23.13 20.83
C LEU A 29 23.04 22.62 20.58
N TYR A 30 23.23 21.75 19.60
CA TYR A 30 24.53 21.18 19.30
C TYR A 30 25.40 22.11 18.45
N PHE A 31 24.87 22.64 17.34
CA PHE A 31 25.64 23.43 16.38
C PHE A 31 25.72 24.92 16.71
N ASP A 32 24.62 25.52 17.19
CA ASP A 32 24.58 26.97 17.45
C ASP A 32 25.00 27.30 18.89
N ALA A 33 24.62 26.45 19.85
CA ALA A 33 24.95 26.65 21.26
C ALA A 33 26.18 25.84 21.72
N ASN A 34 26.78 25.00 20.86
CA ASN A 34 27.96 24.17 21.15
C ASN A 34 27.80 23.27 22.39
N TRP A 35 26.59 22.77 22.68
CA TRP A 35 26.39 21.87 23.81
C TRP A 35 26.84 20.45 23.49
N ASP A 36 27.42 19.78 24.48
CA ASP A 36 27.71 18.35 24.39
C ASP A 36 26.42 17.51 24.42
N ARG A 37 26.46 16.34 23.77
CA ARG A 37 25.34 15.40 23.68
C ARG A 37 24.84 14.97 25.06
N THR A 38 25.74 14.82 26.04
CA THR A 38 25.40 14.49 27.42
C THR A 38 24.56 15.59 28.08
N LYS A 39 24.95 16.85 27.88
CA LYS A 39 24.23 18.03 28.36
C LYS A 39 22.86 18.15 27.70
N ILE A 40 22.77 17.89 26.40
CA ILE A 40 21.49 17.87 25.67
C ILE A 40 20.58 16.78 26.21
N CYS A 41 21.10 15.57 26.49
CA CYS A 41 20.35 14.47 27.10
C CYS A 41 19.73 14.87 28.44
N LEU A 42 20.51 15.50 29.32
CA LEU A 42 20.06 15.97 30.63
C LEU A 42 18.97 17.03 30.51
N GLN A 43 19.10 17.97 29.57
CA GLN A 43 18.15 19.08 29.43
C GLN A 43 16.85 18.71 28.69
N THR A 44 16.91 17.78 27.74
CA THR A 44 15.79 17.49 26.83
C THR A 44 15.08 16.16 27.13
N ASN A 45 15.65 15.33 28.00
CA ASN A 45 15.15 13.99 28.35
C ASN A 45 15.01 13.04 27.14
N PHE A 46 15.71 13.33 26.03
CA PHE A 46 15.86 12.43 24.90
C PHE A 46 17.03 11.49 25.15
N THR A 47 16.94 10.26 24.62
CA THR A 47 18.03 9.31 24.76
C THR A 47 19.24 9.72 23.93
N TYR A 48 20.41 9.24 24.32
CA TYR A 48 21.64 9.45 23.56
C TYR A 48 21.50 9.00 22.10
N ASP A 49 20.88 7.85 21.86
CA ASP A 49 20.62 7.33 20.51
C ASP A 49 19.72 8.26 19.68
N GLN A 50 18.68 8.82 20.30
CA GLN A 50 17.78 9.76 19.64
C GLN A 50 18.52 11.04 19.22
N ILE A 51 19.37 11.56 20.10
CA ILE A 51 20.22 12.72 19.83
C ILE A 51 21.20 12.40 18.70
N ASN A 52 21.89 11.26 18.77
CA ASN A 52 22.84 10.85 17.74
C ASN A 52 22.15 10.68 16.38
N TYR A 53 20.96 10.06 16.36
CA TYR A 53 20.15 9.94 15.15
C TYR A 53 19.76 11.31 14.59
N ALA A 54 19.30 12.24 15.43
CA ALA A 54 18.91 13.59 15.01
C ALA A 54 20.08 14.40 14.43
N LEU A 55 21.30 14.20 14.92
CA LEU A 55 22.50 14.88 14.42
C LEU A 55 23.03 14.28 13.11
N THR A 56 22.84 12.98 12.91
CA THR A 56 23.36 12.26 11.73
C THR A 56 22.37 12.22 10.57
N HIS A 57 21.08 12.41 10.82
CA HIS A 57 20.02 12.32 9.81
C HIS A 57 19.41 13.69 9.48
N ARG A 58 18.74 13.77 8.33
CA ARG A 58 18.07 14.99 7.86
C ARG A 58 16.91 15.39 8.78
N LEU A 59 16.68 16.69 8.90
CA LEU A 59 15.61 17.25 9.73
C LEU A 59 14.21 16.80 9.27
N THR A 60 13.97 16.86 7.97
CA THR A 60 12.73 16.46 7.32
C THR A 60 12.71 14.96 7.08
N PRO A 61 11.65 14.25 7.51
CA PRO A 61 11.47 12.84 7.18
C PRO A 61 11.56 12.64 5.66
N GLN A 62 12.38 11.68 5.24
CA GLN A 62 12.40 11.26 3.84
C GLN A 62 11.04 10.63 3.50
N LYS A 63 10.51 10.95 2.32
CA LYS A 63 9.26 10.34 1.83
C LYS A 63 9.40 8.83 1.92
N GLN A 64 8.54 8.21 2.72
CA GLN A 64 8.50 6.76 2.86
C GLN A 64 8.32 6.13 1.48
N LYS A 65 8.99 5.01 1.24
CA LYS A 65 8.82 4.26 0.00
C LYS A 65 7.33 3.94 -0.14
N THR A 66 6.70 4.47 -1.18
CA THR A 66 5.30 4.17 -1.47
C THR A 66 5.20 2.66 -1.74
N GLY A 67 4.11 2.03 -1.31
CA GLY A 67 3.89 0.61 -1.51
C GLY A 67 3.92 0.17 -2.98
N ARG A 68 3.79 -1.14 -3.21
CA ARG A 68 3.89 -1.77 -4.52
C ARG A 68 3.06 -1.03 -5.58
N HIS A 69 3.71 -0.72 -6.71
CA HIS A 69 3.05 -0.08 -7.84
C HIS A 69 1.95 -0.98 -8.43
N VAL A 70 0.91 -0.34 -8.98
CA VAL A 70 -0.17 -1.04 -9.67
C VAL A 70 0.40 -1.75 -10.91
N VAL A 71 -0.05 -2.98 -11.15
CA VAL A 71 0.46 -3.85 -12.22
C VAL A 71 0.29 -3.23 -13.62
N LEU A 72 -0.85 -2.59 -13.87
CA LEU A 72 -1.14 -1.96 -15.16
C LEU A 72 -0.74 -0.49 -15.17
N ASN A 73 0.12 -0.13 -16.13
CA ASN A 73 0.59 1.23 -16.36
C ASN A 73 -0.52 2.13 -16.94
N THR A 74 -0.33 3.45 -16.93
CA THR A 74 -1.35 4.39 -17.39
C THR A 74 -1.79 4.16 -18.85
N PRO A 75 -0.88 3.93 -19.83
CA PRO A 75 -1.29 3.60 -21.20
C PRO A 75 -2.14 2.33 -21.32
N GLN A 76 -1.76 1.25 -20.62
CA GLN A 76 -2.51 -0.01 -20.60
C GLN A 76 -3.91 0.19 -20.02
N ARG A 77 -4.04 0.98 -18.95
CA ARG A 77 -5.36 1.29 -18.39
C ARG A 77 -6.24 2.05 -19.37
N LYS A 78 -5.72 3.04 -20.11
CA LYS A 78 -6.49 3.75 -21.14
C LYS A 78 -6.92 2.84 -22.27
N ARG A 79 -6.00 2.01 -22.78
CA ARG A 79 -6.29 0.98 -23.80
C ARG A 79 -7.37 0.01 -23.34
N LEU A 80 -7.38 -0.36 -22.06
CA LEU A 80 -8.42 -1.20 -21.48
C LEU A 80 -9.80 -0.53 -21.54
N ILE A 81 -9.88 0.77 -21.23
CA ILE A 81 -11.13 1.54 -21.28
C ILE A 81 -11.62 1.69 -22.72
N GLU A 82 -10.72 2.02 -23.64
CA GLU A 82 -11.02 2.11 -25.08
C GLU A 82 -11.58 0.78 -25.59
N TRP A 83 -10.92 -0.34 -25.27
CA TRP A 83 -11.36 -1.67 -25.68
C TRP A 83 -12.74 -2.03 -25.12
N VAL A 84 -13.00 -1.76 -23.85
CA VAL A 84 -14.31 -2.01 -23.22
C VAL A 84 -15.41 -1.11 -23.80
N THR A 85 -15.07 0.11 -24.20
CA THR A 85 -16.04 1.08 -24.74
C THR A 85 -16.33 0.85 -26.23
N ALA A 86 -15.43 0.17 -26.94
CA ALA A 86 -15.56 -0.09 -28.37
C ALA A 86 -16.72 -1.02 -28.76
N SER A 87 -17.18 -1.91 -27.88
CA SER A 87 -18.30 -2.84 -28.17
C SER A 87 -19.08 -3.21 -26.90
N PRO A 88 -20.43 -3.38 -26.97
CA PRO A 88 -21.23 -3.95 -25.90
C PRO A 88 -20.74 -5.32 -25.42
N GLU A 89 -20.27 -6.18 -26.34
CA GLU A 89 -19.77 -7.53 -26.03
C GLU A 89 -18.49 -7.47 -25.16
N ASN A 90 -17.59 -6.53 -25.47
CA ASN A 90 -16.40 -6.26 -24.67
C ASN A 90 -16.79 -5.73 -23.27
N ARG A 91 -17.87 -4.96 -23.20
CA ARG A 91 -18.42 -4.46 -21.94
C ARG A 91 -19.05 -5.55 -21.09
N GLU A 92 -19.53 -6.65 -21.66
CA GLU A 92 -20.07 -7.78 -20.90
C GLU A 92 -19.01 -8.82 -20.53
N THR A 93 -17.89 -8.84 -21.25
CA THR A 93 -16.78 -9.79 -21.04
C THR A 93 -16.33 -9.85 -19.58
N GLN A 94 -16.26 -11.05 -18.99
CA GLN A 94 -15.84 -11.20 -17.59
C GLN A 94 -14.39 -10.75 -17.36
N TRP A 95 -14.14 -10.11 -16.22
CA TRP A 95 -12.82 -9.55 -15.90
C TRP A 95 -11.70 -10.60 -15.83
N CYS A 96 -12.03 -11.86 -15.49
CA CYS A 96 -11.09 -12.97 -15.48
C CYS A 96 -10.59 -13.34 -16.90
N ALA A 97 -11.40 -13.09 -17.93
CA ALA A 97 -11.08 -13.46 -19.33
C ALA A 97 -10.31 -12.35 -20.09
N ILE A 98 -10.43 -11.09 -19.65
CA ILE A 98 -9.82 -9.94 -20.33
C ILE A 98 -8.30 -10.09 -20.50
N PRO A 99 -7.51 -10.51 -19.48
CA PRO A 99 -6.08 -10.71 -19.66
C PRO A 99 -5.74 -11.70 -20.78
N GLY A 100 -6.47 -12.80 -20.89
CA GLY A 100 -6.28 -13.79 -21.96
C GLY A 100 -6.60 -13.23 -23.34
N ILE A 101 -7.66 -12.41 -23.47
CA ILE A 101 -8.06 -11.79 -24.74
C ILE A 101 -7.04 -10.73 -25.19
N LEU A 102 -6.51 -9.94 -24.26
CA LEU A 102 -5.55 -8.88 -24.54
C LEU A 102 -4.09 -9.35 -24.55
N GLY A 103 -3.83 -10.62 -24.22
CA GLY A 103 -2.48 -11.18 -24.10
C GLY A 103 -1.66 -10.57 -22.95
N TRP A 104 -2.31 -10.18 -21.86
CA TRP A 104 -1.66 -9.56 -20.71
C TRP A 104 -1.40 -10.58 -19.62
N ASP A 105 -0.16 -10.61 -19.12
CA ASP A 105 0.22 -11.39 -17.95
C ASP A 105 -0.18 -10.66 -16.65
N CYS A 106 -1.50 -10.64 -16.37
CA CYS A 106 -2.03 -10.06 -15.15
C CYS A 106 -3.28 -10.78 -14.67
N GLY A 107 -3.46 -10.86 -13.34
CA GLY A 107 -4.65 -11.46 -12.75
C GLY A 107 -5.86 -10.52 -12.75
N GLU A 108 -7.06 -11.08 -12.55
CA GLU A 108 -8.32 -10.34 -12.50
C GLU A 108 -8.28 -9.11 -11.56
N LYS A 109 -7.61 -9.23 -10.41
CA LYS A 109 -7.46 -8.12 -9.45
C LYS A 109 -6.74 -6.89 -10.05
N ALA A 110 -5.82 -7.10 -10.99
CA ALA A 110 -5.14 -6.00 -11.68
C ALA A 110 -6.12 -5.24 -12.59
N ILE A 111 -6.94 -5.96 -13.34
CA ILE A 111 -8.00 -5.42 -14.20
C ILE A 111 -9.05 -4.64 -13.38
N ARG A 112 -9.52 -5.22 -12.27
CA ARG A 112 -10.41 -4.55 -11.31
C ARG A 112 -9.84 -3.23 -10.82
N THR A 113 -8.57 -3.26 -10.43
CA THR A 113 -7.86 -2.08 -9.93
C THR A 113 -7.70 -1.03 -11.02
N ALA A 114 -7.44 -1.44 -12.26
CA ALA A 114 -7.34 -0.55 -13.40
C ALA A 114 -8.66 0.18 -13.67
N PHE A 115 -9.79 -0.54 -13.74
CA PHE A 115 -11.11 0.09 -13.91
C PHE A 115 -11.42 1.07 -12.77
N LYS A 116 -11.15 0.68 -11.52
CA LYS A 116 -11.36 1.56 -10.36
C LYS A 116 -10.53 2.85 -10.45
N LYS A 117 -9.29 2.77 -10.94
CA LYS A 117 -8.39 3.92 -11.09
C LYS A 117 -8.83 4.88 -12.20
N GLU A 118 -9.40 4.36 -13.28
CA GLU A 118 -9.96 5.16 -14.38
C GLU A 118 -11.43 5.59 -14.11
N GLY A 119 -11.99 5.25 -12.94
CA GLY A 119 -13.36 5.62 -12.56
C GLY A 119 -14.47 4.86 -13.29
N PHE A 120 -14.13 3.79 -14.00
CA PHE A 120 -15.09 3.02 -14.79
C PHE A 120 -15.96 2.14 -13.90
N ARG A 121 -17.29 2.34 -13.98
CA ARG A 121 -18.29 1.52 -13.31
C ARG A 121 -19.07 0.70 -14.34
N ARG A 122 -19.14 -0.61 -14.11
CA ARG A 122 -19.99 -1.50 -14.88
C ARG A 122 -21.41 -1.47 -14.32
N LEU A 123 -22.37 -1.27 -15.20
CA LEU A 123 -23.77 -1.57 -14.93
C LEU A 123 -23.99 -3.01 -15.41
N LEU A 124 -23.57 -4.01 -14.63
CA LEU A 124 -23.93 -5.40 -14.93
C LEU A 124 -24.86 -5.91 -13.85
N GLU A 125 -25.99 -6.44 -14.29
CA GLU A 125 -26.95 -7.19 -13.48
C GLU A 125 -26.24 -8.43 -12.91
N VAL A 126 -26.31 -8.56 -11.59
CA VAL A 126 -25.44 -9.44 -10.82
C VAL A 126 -25.97 -10.87 -10.86
N HIS A 127 -25.65 -11.62 -11.90
CA HIS A 127 -25.75 -13.09 -11.85
C HIS A 127 -24.37 -13.71 -11.57
N SER A 128 -24.33 -14.68 -10.64
CA SER A 128 -23.14 -15.31 -10.03
C SER A 128 -21.83 -15.22 -10.83
N MET A 129 -20.85 -14.51 -10.27
CA MET A 129 -19.52 -14.23 -10.84
C MET A 129 -18.50 -15.35 -10.62
N ARG A 130 -18.73 -16.30 -9.68
CA ARG A 130 -17.75 -17.35 -9.38
C ARG A 130 -17.93 -18.58 -10.27
N ASP A 131 -19.17 -19.02 -10.46
CA ASP A 131 -19.45 -20.29 -11.17
C ASP A 131 -19.20 -20.17 -12.68
N ARG A 132 -19.41 -18.98 -13.25
CA ARG A 132 -19.19 -18.72 -14.68
C ARG A 132 -17.73 -18.44 -15.05
N CYS A 133 -16.92 -17.85 -14.16
CA CYS A 133 -15.49 -17.68 -14.42
C CYS A 133 -14.77 -19.04 -14.43
N ILE A 134 -15.12 -19.96 -13.52
CA ILE A 134 -14.56 -21.33 -13.53
C ILE A 134 -14.92 -22.04 -14.83
N ALA A 135 -16.19 -22.01 -15.24
CA ALA A 135 -16.65 -22.64 -16.48
C ALA A 135 -15.96 -22.08 -17.75
N VAL A 136 -15.71 -20.77 -17.83
CA VAL A 136 -14.99 -20.16 -18.98
C VAL A 136 -13.51 -20.51 -18.97
N ILE A 137 -12.90 -20.59 -17.78
CA ILE A 137 -11.49 -20.98 -17.63
C ILE A 137 -11.30 -22.46 -18.02
N GLU A 138 -12.19 -23.35 -17.59
CA GLU A 138 -12.19 -24.77 -17.95
C GLU A 138 -12.49 -24.98 -19.44
N ALA A 139 -13.48 -24.28 -20.01
CA ALA A 139 -13.86 -24.42 -21.42
C ALA A 139 -12.79 -23.94 -22.41
N LYS A 140 -11.88 -23.05 -22.00
CA LYS A 140 -10.81 -22.51 -22.85
C LYS A 140 -9.43 -23.10 -22.54
N GLY A 141 -9.34 -24.09 -21.65
CA GLY A 141 -8.10 -24.79 -21.33
C GLY A 141 -7.06 -23.92 -20.59
N TYR A 142 -7.48 -22.85 -19.92
CA TYR A 142 -6.57 -22.03 -19.13
C TYR A 142 -6.29 -22.73 -17.79
N SER A 143 -5.02 -22.99 -17.49
CA SER A 143 -4.61 -23.70 -16.28
C SER A 143 -4.94 -22.90 -15.02
N THR A 144 -5.88 -23.41 -14.22
CA THR A 144 -6.16 -22.99 -12.84
C THR A 144 -5.09 -23.56 -11.91
N LYS A 145 -3.91 -22.93 -11.87
CA LYS A 145 -2.98 -23.15 -10.76
C LYS A 145 -3.35 -22.23 -9.60
N TYR A 146 -4.16 -22.74 -8.69
CA TYR A 146 -4.20 -22.30 -7.29
C TYR A 146 -3.87 -23.49 -6.40
#